data_AF-A0A1Y0MIS4-F1
#
_entry.id   AF-A0A1Y0MIS4-F1
#
_cell.length_a   1.000
_cell.length_b   1.000
_cell.length_c   1.000
_cell.angle_alpha   90.00
_cell.angle_beta   90.00
_cell.angle_gamma   90.00
#
_symmetry.space_group_name_H-M   'P 1'
#
loop_
_entity.id
_entity.type
_entity.pdbx_description
1 polymer ?
#
loop_
_entity_poly.entity_id
_entity_poly.type
_entity_poly.pdbx_seq_one_letter_code
_entity_poly.pdbx_strand_id
1 'polypeptide(L)'
;MNCKAHILLFIVLVALSCNKTKPSLPDPLEAGWEGKSVCKVLEDNKELRVLKCTFPPKVGHELHYHKPHFGYTLVGSKFKIKDTSGVREVNVPTGYSFSKDKLTTHEVLNIGDSTAVFLIMEYK
;
A
#
# COMPACT_ATOMS: atom_id res chain seq x y z
N MET A 1 20.63 -52.32 -20.39
CA MET A 1 20.16 -51.46 -19.30
C MET A 1 20.37 -50.00 -19.71
N ASN A 2 19.28 -49.33 -20.08
CA ASN A 2 19.28 -48.03 -20.75
C ASN A 2 19.70 -46.88 -19.83
N CYS A 3 21.00 -46.62 -19.74
CA CYS A 3 21.58 -45.51 -18.99
C CYS A 3 21.08 -44.12 -19.47
N LYS A 4 20.55 -44.04 -20.70
CA LYS A 4 20.02 -42.80 -21.30
C LYS A 4 18.66 -42.35 -20.73
N ALA A 5 17.85 -43.26 -20.18
CA ALA A 5 16.51 -42.92 -19.67
C ALA A 5 16.55 -42.19 -18.32
N HIS A 6 17.55 -42.49 -17.48
CA HIS A 6 17.70 -41.86 -16.16
C HIS A 6 18.28 -40.43 -16.25
N ILE A 7 19.07 -40.13 -17.28
CA ILE A 7 19.64 -38.79 -17.50
C ILE A 7 18.55 -37.78 -17.87
N LEU A 8 17.52 -38.20 -18.62
CA LEU A 8 16.44 -37.31 -19.06
C LEU A 8 15.49 -36.93 -17.89
N LEU A 9 15.31 -37.82 -16.91
CA LEU A 9 14.39 -37.59 -15.80
C LEU A 9 14.94 -36.60 -14.75
N PHE A 10 16.27 -36.46 -14.65
CA PHE A 10 16.90 -35.55 -13.68
C PHE A 10 16.90 -34.08 -14.13
N ILE A 11 16.85 -33.82 -15.45
CA ILE A 11 16.90 -32.46 -16.00
C ILE A 11 15.55 -31.72 -15.87
N VAL A 12 14.43 -32.46 -15.79
CA VAL A 12 13.08 -31.87 -15.67
C VAL A 12 12.78 -31.37 -14.24
N LEU A 13 13.46 -31.90 -13.23
CA LEU A 13 13.22 -31.52 -11.82
C LEU A 13 13.86 -30.19 -11.39
N VAL A 14 14.83 -29.66 -12.16
CA VAL A 14 15.58 -28.44 -11.79
C VAL A 14 14.91 -27.16 -12.31
N ALA A 15 13.97 -27.26 -13.25
CA ALA A 15 13.32 -26.09 -13.87
C ALA A 15 12.19 -25.45 -13.01
N LEU A 16 11.87 -26.01 -11.83
CA LEU A 16 10.83 -25.50 -10.93
C LEU A 16 11.35 -24.63 -9.77
N SER A 17 12.57 -24.09 -9.87
CA SER A 17 12.98 -22.98 -9.01
C SER A 17 12.25 -21.70 -9.45
N CYS A 18 10.97 -21.65 -9.11
CA CYS A 18 10.17 -20.45 -9.18
C CYS A 18 10.79 -19.46 -8.20
N ASN A 19 11.59 -18.53 -8.70
CA ASN A 19 11.96 -17.33 -7.96
C ASN A 19 10.65 -16.64 -7.58
N LYS A 20 10.14 -16.91 -6.37
CA LYS A 20 9.17 -16.01 -5.74
C LYS A 20 9.93 -14.73 -5.43
N THR A 21 10.18 -13.90 -6.45
CA THR A 21 10.33 -12.47 -6.24
C THR A 21 9.13 -12.09 -5.38
N LYS A 22 9.38 -11.77 -4.11
CA LYS A 22 8.34 -11.21 -3.25
C LYS A 22 7.64 -10.13 -4.07
N PRO A 23 6.31 -10.10 -4.13
CA PRO A 23 5.63 -8.96 -4.73
C PRO A 23 6.21 -7.71 -4.08
N SER A 24 6.62 -6.73 -4.88
CA SER A 24 6.75 -5.39 -4.33
C SER A 24 5.42 -5.07 -3.65
N LEU A 25 5.46 -4.41 -2.49
CA LEU A 25 4.23 -3.91 -1.88
C LEU A 25 3.43 -3.14 -2.94
N PRO A 26 2.09 -3.23 -2.93
CA PRO A 26 1.27 -2.46 -3.84
C PRO A 26 1.45 -0.96 -3.60
N ASP A 27 1.21 -0.15 -4.63
CA ASP A 27 1.09 1.29 -4.46
C ASP A 27 -0.27 1.65 -3.82
N PRO A 28 -0.47 2.89 -3.32
CA PRO A 28 -1.67 3.23 -2.55
C PRO A 28 -2.99 3.08 -3.33
N LEU A 29 -2.97 3.21 -4.66
CA LEU A 29 -4.16 3.04 -5.50
C LEU A 29 -4.52 1.56 -5.68
N GLU A 30 -3.51 0.71 -5.83
CA GLU A 30 -3.67 -0.75 -5.95
C GLU A 30 -4.02 -1.40 -4.61
N ALA A 31 -3.43 -0.88 -3.53
CA ALA A 31 -3.69 -1.32 -2.18
C ALA A 31 -5.14 -0.99 -1.79
N GLY A 32 -5.77 -1.94 -1.11
CA GLY A 32 -7.15 -1.83 -0.66
C GLY A 32 -7.29 -2.14 0.82
N TRP A 33 -8.52 -2.49 1.19
CA TRP A 33 -8.84 -3.11 2.46
C TRP A 33 -9.72 -4.32 2.20
N GLU A 34 -9.24 -5.51 2.53
CA GLU A 34 -9.98 -6.76 2.33
C GLU A 34 -10.42 -6.94 0.86
N GLY A 35 -9.51 -6.60 -0.06
CA GLY A 35 -9.75 -6.66 -1.51
C GLY A 35 -10.64 -5.55 -2.08
N LYS A 36 -11.05 -4.56 -1.29
CA LYS A 36 -11.83 -3.41 -1.75
C LYS A 36 -10.97 -2.17 -1.87
N SER A 37 -11.10 -1.43 -2.97
CA SER A 37 -10.41 -0.15 -3.16
C SER A 37 -10.91 0.89 -2.15
N VAL A 38 -9.98 1.63 -1.56
CA VAL A 38 -10.23 2.72 -0.60
C VAL A 38 -9.83 4.09 -1.14
N CYS A 39 -9.11 4.12 -2.28
CA CYS A 39 -8.63 5.31 -2.94
C CYS A 39 -9.16 5.38 -4.38
N LYS A 40 -9.49 6.58 -4.84
CA LYS A 40 -9.83 6.85 -6.23
C LYS A 40 -8.95 7.95 -6.80
N VAL A 41 -8.66 7.86 -8.10
CA VAL A 41 -7.94 8.92 -8.83
C VAL A 41 -8.85 10.14 -8.99
N LEU A 42 -8.32 11.32 -8.69
CA LEU A 42 -8.94 12.61 -9.00
C LEU A 42 -8.25 13.31 -10.18
N GLU A 43 -6.93 13.20 -10.25
CA GLU A 43 -6.08 13.76 -11.30
C GLU A 43 -4.91 12.79 -11.53
N ASP A 44 -4.52 12.59 -12.78
CA ASP A 44 -3.36 11.78 -13.12
C ASP A 44 -2.72 12.25 -14.44
N ASN A 45 -1.70 13.11 -14.33
CA ASN A 45 -1.01 13.67 -15.49
C ASN A 45 0.48 13.26 -15.49
N LYS A 46 1.33 13.96 -16.26
CA LYS A 46 2.76 13.60 -16.38
C LYS A 46 3.59 13.97 -15.15
N GLU A 47 3.14 14.92 -14.34
CA GLU A 47 3.90 15.49 -13.22
C GLU A 47 3.33 15.05 -11.87
N LEU A 48 2.02 14.83 -11.80
CA LEU A 48 1.30 14.63 -10.54
C LEU A 48 0.17 13.61 -10.67
N ARG A 49 0.03 12.77 -9.66
CA ARG A 49 -1.18 11.97 -9.38
C ARG A 49 -1.81 12.44 -8.08
N VAL A 50 -3.12 12.65 -8.08
CA VAL A 50 -3.90 13.00 -6.89
C VAL A 50 -4.92 11.91 -6.62
N LEU A 51 -4.84 11.31 -5.43
CA LEU A 51 -5.77 10.30 -4.95
C LEU A 51 -6.67 10.90 -3.87
N LYS A 52 -7.96 10.54 -3.89
CA LYS A 52 -8.86 10.72 -2.75
C LYS A 52 -9.07 9.37 -2.08
N CYS A 53 -8.59 9.25 -0.85
CA CYS A 53 -8.75 8.04 -0.04
C CYS A 53 -9.81 8.25 1.04
N THR A 54 -10.71 7.29 1.21
CA THR A 54 -11.85 7.36 2.13
C THR A 54 -11.88 6.14 3.04
N PHE A 55 -11.86 6.38 4.34
CA PHE A 55 -11.77 5.32 5.35
C PHE A 55 -12.93 5.46 6.33
N PRO A 56 -14.04 4.73 6.14
CA PRO A 56 -15.07 4.59 7.18
C PRO A 56 -14.48 4.01 8.48
N PRO A 57 -15.20 4.11 9.61
CA PRO A 57 -14.81 3.42 10.83
C PRO A 57 -14.54 1.93 10.57
N LYS A 58 -13.44 1.41 11.13
CA LYS A 58 -12.96 0.02 10.98
C LYS A 58 -12.48 -0.36 9.57
N VAL A 59 -12.39 0.59 8.65
CA VAL A 59 -11.76 0.39 7.34
C VAL A 59 -10.35 0.94 7.39
N GLY A 60 -9.41 0.19 6.82
CA GLY A 60 -8.00 0.54 6.78
C GLY A 60 -7.43 0.63 5.37
N HIS A 61 -6.12 0.49 5.28
CA HIS A 61 -5.36 0.30 4.05
C HIS A 61 -4.30 -0.74 4.35
N GLU A 62 -4.31 -1.84 3.61
CA GLU A 62 -3.34 -2.93 3.76
C GLU A 62 -1.90 -2.40 3.58
N LEU A 63 -0.92 -3.13 4.11
CA LEU A 63 0.49 -2.74 4.00
C LEU A 63 0.87 -2.41 2.56
N HIS A 64 1.25 -1.16 2.33
CA HIS A 64 1.60 -0.63 1.02
C HIS A 64 2.79 0.33 1.13
N TYR A 65 3.30 0.78 -0.01
CA TYR A 65 4.33 1.82 -0.06
C TYR A 65 3.77 3.14 -0.57
N HIS A 66 4.45 4.23 -0.23
CA HIS A 66 4.31 5.52 -0.88
C HIS A 66 5.67 5.98 -1.40
N LYS A 67 5.69 6.55 -2.61
CA LYS A 67 6.78 7.45 -3.06
C LYS A 67 6.75 8.76 -2.25
N PRO A 68 7.74 9.66 -2.38
CA PRO A 68 7.63 11.01 -1.84
C PRO A 68 6.30 11.66 -2.24
N HIS A 69 5.60 12.18 -1.24
CA HIS A 69 4.24 12.67 -1.41
C HIS A 69 3.90 13.75 -0.39
N PHE A 70 2.84 14.49 -0.69
CA PHE A 70 2.15 15.36 0.25
C PHE A 70 0.75 14.81 0.51
N GLY A 71 0.27 14.91 1.74
CA GLY A 71 -1.07 14.53 2.13
C GLY A 71 -1.82 15.68 2.81
N TYR A 72 -3.11 15.78 2.53
CA TYR A 72 -4.02 16.73 3.17
C TYR A 72 -5.26 16.03 3.69
N THR A 73 -5.63 16.32 4.94
CA THR A 73 -6.75 15.68 5.62
C THR A 73 -8.02 16.51 5.42
N LEU A 74 -8.90 16.10 4.52
CA LEU A 74 -10.20 16.74 4.32
C LEU A 74 -11.15 16.51 5.50
N VAL A 75 -11.13 15.29 6.06
CA VAL A 75 -11.86 14.92 7.28
C VAL A 75 -10.99 13.99 8.11
N GLY A 76 -10.74 14.36 9.36
CA GLY A 76 -9.90 13.61 10.29
C GLY A 76 -10.61 12.50 11.06
N SER A 77 -9.82 11.58 11.61
CA SER A 77 -10.26 10.52 12.54
C SER A 77 -9.05 10.03 13.37
N LYS A 78 -9.28 9.03 14.24
CA LYS A 78 -8.23 8.31 14.95
C LYS A 78 -7.78 7.09 14.15
N PHE A 79 -6.47 6.97 13.94
CA PHE A 79 -5.86 5.88 13.19
C PHE A 79 -4.91 5.05 14.04
N LYS A 80 -4.93 3.73 13.85
CA LYS A 80 -3.84 2.83 14.22
C LYS A 80 -2.92 2.69 13.01
N ILE A 81 -1.66 3.03 13.17
CA ILE A 81 -0.66 3.00 12.11
C ILE A 81 0.43 2.01 12.49
N LYS A 82 0.74 1.09 11.59
CA LYS A 82 1.86 0.15 11.69
C LYS A 82 2.86 0.46 10.59
N ASP A 83 4.09 0.76 10.97
CA ASP A 83 5.21 0.96 10.05
C ASP A 83 6.49 0.33 10.59
N THR A 84 7.63 0.66 9.99
CA THR A 84 8.95 0.13 10.38
C THR A 84 9.38 0.50 11.81
N SER A 85 8.80 1.53 12.41
CA SER A 85 9.07 1.95 13.79
C SER A 85 8.20 1.22 14.83
N GLY A 86 7.17 0.49 14.40
CA GLY A 86 6.23 -0.20 15.27
C GLY A 86 4.79 0.22 15.02
N VAL A 87 3.95 0.08 16.06
CA VAL A 87 2.51 0.40 16.02
C VAL A 87 2.22 1.59 16.93
N ARG A 88 1.43 2.55 16.44
CA ARG A 88 0.97 3.70 17.22
C ARG A 88 -0.47 4.05 16.89
N GLU A 89 -1.13 4.73 17.83
CA GLU A 89 -2.44 5.34 17.60
C GLU A 89 -2.29 6.86 17.53
N VAL A 90 -2.88 7.48 16.51
CA VAL A 90 -2.72 8.92 16.23
C VAL A 90 -4.08 9.51 15.91
N ASN A 91 -4.40 10.65 16.51
CA ASN A 91 -5.50 11.49 16.05
C ASN A 91 -5.00 12.34 14.88
N VAL A 92 -5.61 12.18 13.71
CA VAL A 92 -5.28 12.97 12.52
C VAL A 92 -6.34 14.06 12.37
N PRO A 93 -6.00 15.35 12.59
CA PRO A 93 -6.99 16.43 12.57
C PRO A 93 -7.49 16.76 11.16
N THR A 94 -8.74 17.21 11.05
CA THR A 94 -9.24 17.87 9.84
C THR A 94 -8.40 19.11 9.54
N GLY A 95 -8.04 19.31 8.27
CA GLY A 95 -7.19 20.40 7.81
C GLY A 95 -5.69 20.18 8.05
N TYR A 96 -5.29 19.04 8.63
CA TYR A 96 -3.88 18.72 8.83
C TYR A 96 -3.20 18.33 7.52
N SER A 97 -1.97 18.79 7.34
CA SER A 97 -1.09 18.41 6.23
C SER A 97 0.12 17.63 6.71
N PHE A 98 0.64 16.77 5.85
CA PHE A 98 1.85 15.98 6.11
C PHE A 98 2.62 15.75 4.81
N SER A 99 3.91 15.49 4.92
CA SER A 99 4.74 15.16 3.78
C SER A 99 5.82 14.14 4.14
N LYS A 100 6.27 13.41 3.12
CA LYS A 100 7.44 12.54 3.16
C LYS A 100 8.26 12.80 1.90
N ASP A 101 9.56 13.01 2.09
CA ASP A 101 10.56 13.23 1.05
C ASP A 101 11.25 11.93 0.59
N LYS A 102 10.89 10.81 1.22
CA LYS A 102 11.44 9.49 0.97
C LYS A 102 10.34 8.45 0.83
N LEU A 103 10.70 7.29 0.27
CA LEU A 103 9.83 6.13 0.24
C LEU A 103 9.49 5.68 1.67
N THR A 104 8.21 5.43 1.91
CA THR A 104 7.71 4.91 3.20
C THR A 104 6.78 3.73 2.98
N THR A 105 6.68 2.85 3.97
CA THR A 105 5.71 1.77 3.99
C THR A 105 4.91 1.82 5.27
N HIS A 106 3.59 1.58 5.17
CA HIS A 106 2.73 1.49 6.34
C HIS A 106 1.45 0.69 6.04
N GLU A 107 0.81 0.25 7.11
CA GLU A 107 -0.58 -0.21 7.14
C GLU A 107 -1.34 0.73 8.08
N VAL A 108 -2.57 1.08 7.73
CA VAL A 108 -3.40 1.96 8.56
C VAL A 108 -4.77 1.35 8.79
N LEU A 109 -5.37 1.64 9.94
CA LEU A 109 -6.75 1.28 10.28
C LEU A 109 -7.42 2.47 10.94
N ASN A 110 -8.56 2.91 10.40
CA ASN A 110 -9.39 3.88 11.09
C ASN A 110 -10.06 3.21 12.30
N ILE A 111 -9.61 3.57 13.49
CA ILE A 111 -10.14 3.09 14.77
C ILE A 111 -11.05 4.12 15.46
N GLY A 112 -11.28 5.27 14.83
CA GLY A 112 -12.23 6.27 15.28
C GLY A 112 -13.67 5.96 14.87
N ASP A 113 -14.55 6.90 15.15
CA ASP A 113 -16.00 6.82 14.93
C ASP A 113 -16.48 7.62 13.71
N SER A 114 -15.60 8.38 13.05
CA SER A 114 -15.89 9.16 11.85
C SER A 114 -15.26 8.55 10.59
N THR A 115 -15.87 8.83 9.43
CA THR A 115 -15.24 8.54 8.13
C THR A 115 -14.18 9.59 7.83
N ALA A 116 -12.93 9.14 7.72
CA ALA A 116 -11.83 10.01 7.34
C ALA A 116 -11.70 10.11 5.81
N VAL A 117 -11.25 11.27 5.34
CA VAL A 117 -11.02 11.53 3.91
C VAL A 117 -9.71 12.27 3.74
N PHE A 118 -8.86 11.76 2.86
CA PHE A 118 -7.55 12.32 2.55
C PHE A 118 -7.41 12.63 1.07
N LEU A 119 -6.67 13.68 0.76
CA LEU A 119 -6.03 13.87 -0.54
C LEU A 119 -4.56 13.45 -0.41
N ILE A 120 -4.09 12.61 -1.31
CA ILE A 120 -2.70 12.20 -1.42
C ILE A 120 -2.18 12.67 -2.77
N MET A 121 -1.15 13.50 -2.76
CA MET A 121 -0.51 14.08 -3.94
C MET A 121 0.86 13.44 -4.12
N GLU A 122 0.98 12.63 -5.17
CA GLU A 122 2.16 11.84 -5.48
C GLU A 122 2.85 12.40 -6.73
N TYR A 123 4.10 12.82 -6.58
CA TYR A 123 4.91 13.33 -7.69
C TYR A 123 5.40 12.17 -8.58
N LYS A 124 5.48 12.40 -9.89
CA LYS A 124 5.93 11.40 -10.87
C LYS A 124 7.38 11.53 -11.29
#